data_AF-A0A0E3ZUX1-F1
#
_entry.id   AF-A0A0E3ZUX1-F1
#
_cell.length_a   1.000
_cell.length_b   1.000
_cell.length_c   1.000
_cell.angle_alpha   90.00
_cell.angle_beta   90.00
_cell.angle_gamma   90.00
#
_symmetry.space_group_name_H-M   'P 1'
#
loop_
_entity.id
_entity.type
_entity.pdbx_description
1 polymer ?
#
loop_
_entity_poly.entity_id
_entity_poly.type
_entity_poly.pdbx_seq_one_letter_code
_entity_poly.pdbx_strand_id
1 'polypeptide(L)'
;MTKLDIELNAVNNLSFVADAYPYKDTETIIVVLKSPLRTSLPPDRSILSFQAANFTVTAVIQAYEQEVVLFLAETLRTAEELLAKSTVYKIAHLNPLFLN
;
A
#
# COMPACT_ATOMS: atom_id res chain seq x y z
N MET A 1 -11.31 12.03 -28.52
CA MET A 1 -10.63 11.82 -27.22
C MET A 1 -11.69 11.94 -26.14
N THR A 2 -11.94 10.86 -25.42
CA THR A 2 -13.00 10.80 -24.39
C THR A 2 -12.50 11.37 -23.07
N LYS A 3 -13.41 11.75 -22.16
CA LYS A 3 -13.04 12.18 -20.79
C LYS A 3 -12.17 11.13 -20.08
N LEU A 4 -12.48 9.85 -20.28
CA LEU A 4 -11.73 8.74 -19.72
C LEU A 4 -10.29 8.68 -20.24
N ASP A 5 -10.08 8.91 -21.55
CA ASP A 5 -8.72 8.93 -22.14
C ASP A 5 -7.85 10.06 -21.57
N ILE A 6 -8.46 11.21 -21.27
CA ILE A 6 -7.77 12.36 -20.66
C ILE A 6 -7.34 11.99 -19.23
N GLU A 7 -8.24 11.44 -18.43
CA GLU A 7 -7.95 11.03 -17.05
C GLU A 7 -6.93 9.89 -17.00
N LEU A 8 -7.03 8.89 -17.89
CA LEU A 8 -6.06 7.80 -17.97
C LEU A 8 -4.66 8.31 -18.29
N ASN A 9 -4.53 9.21 -19.27
CA ASN A 9 -3.24 9.83 -19.59
C ASN A 9 -2.70 10.66 -18.42
N ALA A 10 -3.56 11.41 -17.73
CA ALA A 10 -3.15 12.20 -16.57
C ALA A 10 -2.66 11.30 -15.43
N VAL A 11 -3.38 10.21 -15.13
CA VAL A 11 -3.02 9.22 -14.10
C VAL A 11 -1.73 8.50 -14.45
N ASN A 12 -1.52 8.12 -15.71
CA ASN A 12 -0.27 7.48 -16.17
C ASN A 12 0.97 8.38 -16.05
N ASN A 13 0.79 9.70 -16.02
CA ASN A 13 1.87 10.66 -15.78
C ASN A 13 2.21 10.85 -14.29
N LEU A 14 1.44 10.27 -13.37
CA LEU A 14 1.74 10.34 -11.94
C LEU A 14 3.01 9.54 -11.61
N SER A 15 3.90 10.13 -10.81
CA SER A 15 5.22 9.57 -10.52
C SER A 15 5.17 8.20 -9.85
N PHE A 16 4.13 7.93 -9.06
CA PHE A 16 3.90 6.69 -8.31
C PHE A 16 3.02 5.67 -9.05
N VAL A 17 2.48 6.00 -10.22
CA VAL A 17 1.70 5.07 -11.04
C VAL A 17 2.64 4.35 -12.02
N ALA A 18 2.53 3.03 -12.10
CA ALA A 18 3.26 2.21 -13.06
C ALA A 18 2.49 2.08 -14.37
N ASP A 19 1.19 1.83 -14.26
CA ASP A 19 0.28 1.71 -15.41
C ASP A 19 -1.16 1.92 -14.93
N ALA A 20 -2.04 2.35 -15.84
CA ALA A 20 -3.46 2.51 -15.62
C ALA A 20 -4.21 2.17 -16.90
N TYR A 21 -5.15 1.21 -16.81
CA TYR A 21 -5.87 0.69 -17.97
C TYR A 21 -7.29 0.21 -17.62
N PRO A 22 -8.24 0.23 -18.58
CA PRO A 22 -9.54 -0.40 -18.42
C PRO A 22 -9.45 -1.93 -18.38
N TYR A 23 -10.20 -2.58 -17.49
CA TYR A 23 -10.19 -4.02 -17.30
C TYR A 23 -11.53 -4.66 -17.65
N LYS A 24 -11.49 -5.57 -18.64
CA LYS A 24 -12.60 -6.35 -19.23
C LYS A 24 -13.68 -5.50 -19.92
N ASP A 25 -14.32 -4.63 -19.16
CA ASP A 25 -15.47 -3.85 -19.55
C ASP A 25 -15.10 -2.45 -19.07
N THR A 26 -15.08 -1.45 -19.96
CA THR A 26 -14.51 -0.10 -19.74
C THR A 26 -15.08 0.67 -18.53
N GLU A 27 -15.95 0.05 -17.75
CA GLU A 27 -16.46 0.44 -16.44
C GLU A 27 -15.44 0.25 -15.31
N THR A 28 -14.53 -0.72 -15.39
CA THR A 28 -13.51 -0.93 -14.34
C THR A 28 -12.15 -0.43 -14.81
N ILE A 29 -11.52 0.45 -14.03
CA ILE A 29 -10.18 0.96 -14.28
C ILE A 29 -9.24 0.39 -13.23
N ILE A 30 -8.17 -0.24 -13.69
CA ILE A 30 -7.11 -0.78 -12.86
C ILE A 30 -5.94 0.19 -12.89
N VAL A 31 -5.46 0.58 -11.72
CA VAL A 31 -4.26 1.40 -11.53
C VAL A 31 -3.23 0.55 -10.80
N VAL A 32 -2.11 0.31 -11.45
CA VAL A 32 -0.97 -0.40 -10.89
C VAL A 32 -0.02 0.61 -10.30
N LEU A 33 0.22 0.52 -9.00
CA LEU A 33 1.15 1.41 -8.31
C LEU A 33 2.60 0.92 -8.48
N LYS A 34 3.52 1.86 -8.70
CA LYS A 34 4.95 1.62 -8.46
C LYS A 34 5.11 1.41 -6.97
N SER A 35 5.80 0.36 -6.57
CA SER A 35 6.10 0.19 -5.15
C SER A 35 7.16 1.22 -4.76
N PRO A 36 6.88 2.12 -3.79
CA PRO A 36 7.86 3.10 -3.33
C PRO A 36 9.03 2.47 -2.56
N LEU A 37 8.97 1.17 -2.24
CA LEU A 37 9.86 0.48 -1.28
C LEU A 37 10.53 -0.79 -1.85
N ARG A 38 10.52 -0.96 -3.17
CA ARG A 38 10.70 -2.28 -3.83
C ARG A 38 12.10 -2.87 -3.90
N THR A 39 13.07 -2.39 -3.11
CA THR A 39 14.35 -3.10 -3.00
C THR A 39 14.36 -4.19 -1.93
N SER A 40 13.44 -4.17 -0.94
CA SER A 40 13.57 -5.06 0.22
C SER A 40 12.28 -5.59 0.86
N LEU A 41 11.11 -5.38 0.24
CA LEU A 41 9.82 -5.83 0.80
C LEU A 41 9.07 -6.78 -0.16
N PRO A 42 8.19 -7.66 0.37
CA PRO A 42 7.48 -8.66 -0.42
C PRO A 42 6.75 -8.05 -1.63
N PRO A 43 6.71 -8.76 -2.76
CA PRO A 43 6.27 -8.21 -4.04
C PRO A 43 4.75 -8.21 -4.17
N ASP A 44 4.03 -7.66 -3.18
CA ASP A 44 2.62 -7.40 -3.40
C ASP A 44 2.51 -6.13 -4.24
N ARG A 45 2.04 -6.31 -5.47
CA ARG A 45 1.67 -5.20 -6.35
C ARG A 45 0.39 -4.61 -5.76
N SER A 46 0.45 -3.43 -5.14
CA SER A 46 -0.77 -2.71 -4.80
C SER A 46 -1.47 -2.30 -6.10
N ILE A 47 -2.60 -2.95 -6.34
CA ILE A 47 -3.50 -2.69 -7.45
C ILE A 47 -4.70 -1.94 -6.87
N LEU A 48 -4.97 -0.76 -7.39
CA LEU A 48 -6.17 0.00 -7.08
C LEU A 48 -7.20 -0.21 -8.20
N SER A 49 -8.46 -0.41 -7.81
CA SER A 49 -9.57 -0.60 -8.74
C SER A 49 -10.58 0.53 -8.60
N PHE A 50 -10.98 1.12 -9.71
CA PHE A 50 -11.92 2.23 -9.76
C PHE A 50 -13.06 1.92 -10.72
N GLN A 51 -14.23 2.47 -10.43
CA GLN A 51 -15.31 2.56 -11.41
C GLN A 51 -15.06 3.77 -12.31
N ALA A 52 -15.19 3.61 -13.63
CA ALA A 52 -14.91 4.64 -14.62
C ALA A 52 -15.75 5.91 -14.41
N ALA A 53 -16.97 5.76 -13.89
CA ALA A 53 -17.84 6.88 -13.54
C ALA A 53 -17.22 7.81 -12.47
N ASN A 54 -16.40 7.25 -11.57
CA ASN A 54 -15.77 7.95 -10.44
C ASN A 54 -14.25 8.08 -10.62
N PHE A 55 -13.72 7.68 -11.78
CA PHE A 55 -12.30 7.70 -12.05
C PHE A 55 -11.84 9.12 -12.35
N THR A 56 -10.99 9.65 -11.46
CA THR A 56 -10.36 10.97 -11.57
C THR A 56 -8.95 10.91 -11.00
N VAL A 57 -8.06 11.79 -11.45
CA VAL A 57 -6.72 11.96 -10.86
C VAL A 57 -6.79 12.12 -9.33
N THR A 58 -7.72 12.95 -8.83
CA THR A 58 -7.89 13.18 -7.39
C THR A 58 -8.27 11.91 -6.62
N ALA A 59 -9.19 11.12 -7.17
CA ALA A 59 -9.59 9.84 -6.54
C ALA A 59 -8.41 8.85 -6.47
N VAL A 60 -7.56 8.82 -7.51
CA VAL A 60 -6.35 7.98 -7.52
C VAL A 60 -5.33 8.46 -6.48
N ILE A 61 -5.11 9.77 -6.36
CA ILE A 61 -4.20 10.34 -5.35
C ILE A 61 -4.70 10.00 -3.94
N GLN A 62 -5.98 10.21 -3.65
CA GLN A 62 -6.56 9.91 -2.34
C GLN A 62 -6.45 8.43 -1.98
N ALA A 63 -6.75 7.54 -2.92
CA ALA A 63 -6.61 6.11 -2.71
C ALA A 63 -5.16 5.70 -2.46
N TYR A 64 -4.21 6.30 -3.18
CA TYR A 64 -2.78 6.09 -2.94
C TYR A 64 -2.34 6.55 -1.54
N GLU A 65 -2.76 7.74 -1.11
CA GLU A 65 -2.46 8.27 0.23
C GLU A 65 -3.02 7.35 1.34
N GLN A 66 -4.26 6.89 1.18
CA GLN A 66 -4.89 5.97 2.12
C GLN A 66 -4.13 4.63 2.22
N GLU A 67 -3.73 4.07 1.08
CA GLU A 67 -2.95 2.84 1.02
C GLU A 67 -1.60 3.00 1.74
N VAL A 68 -0.91 4.12 1.52
CA VAL A 68 0.36 4.42 2.20
C VAL A 68 0.16 4.53 3.71
N VAL A 69 -0.89 5.23 4.16
CA VAL A 69 -1.19 5.36 5.60
C VAL A 69 -1.50 4.00 6.22
N LEU A 70 -2.30 3.16 5.55
CA LEU A 70 -2.61 1.80 6.02
C LEU A 70 -1.35 0.95 6.13
N PHE A 71 -0.51 0.97 5.08
CA PHE A 71 0.76 0.25 5.08
C PHE A 71 1.69 0.67 6.23
N LEU A 72 1.82 1.98 6.47
CA LEU A 72 2.64 2.51 7.57
C LEU A 72 2.08 2.09 8.94
N ALA A 73 0.76 2.18 9.13
CA ALA A 73 0.11 1.77 10.36
C ALA A 73 0.29 0.27 10.63
N GLU A 74 0.14 -0.57 9.60
CA GLU A 74 0.35 -2.01 9.72
C GLU A 74 1.81 -2.35 10.01
N THR A 75 2.76 -1.69 9.34
CA THR A 75 4.19 -1.86 9.59
C THR A 75 4.57 -1.50 11.02
N LEU A 76 4.03 -0.39 11.56
CA LEU A 76 4.24 0.02 12.95
C LEU A 76 3.68 -1.01 13.92
N ARG A 77 2.43 -1.46 13.71
CA ARG A 77 1.81 -2.51 14.53
C ARG A 77 2.64 -3.79 14.53
N THR A 78 3.11 -4.24 13.37
CA THR A 78 3.97 -5.43 13.28
C THR A 78 5.29 -5.22 14.02
N ALA A 79 5.91 -4.04 13.91
CA ALA A 79 7.13 -3.73 14.65
C ALA A 79 6.90 -3.75 16.17
N GLU A 80 5.79 -3.17 16.64
CA GLU A 80 5.38 -3.20 18.06
C GLU A 80 5.17 -4.64 18.55
N GLU A 81 4.47 -5.48 17.79
CA GLU A 81 4.26 -6.88 18.14
C GLU A 81 5.58 -7.67 18.22
N LEU A 82 6.51 -7.43 17.29
CA LEU A 82 7.82 -8.08 17.29
C LEU A 82 8.67 -7.61 18.48
N LEU A 83 8.65 -6.31 18.80
CA LEU A 83 9.33 -5.75 19.97
C LEU A 83 8.74 -6.31 21.27
N ALA A 84 7.42 -6.40 21.38
CA ALA A 84 6.74 -6.99 22.53
C ALA A 84 7.12 -8.46 22.70
N LYS A 85 7.09 -9.26 21.63
CA LYS A 85 7.52 -10.68 21.65
C LYS A 85 8.98 -10.83 22.07
N SER A 86 9.88 -10.00 21.54
CA SER A 86 11.31 -10.00 21.90
C SER A 86 11.52 -9.61 23.37
N THR A 87 10.76 -8.65 23.88
CA THR A 87 10.86 -8.19 25.28
C THR A 87 10.37 -9.25 26.25
N VAL A 88 9.23 -9.91 25.95
CA VAL A 88 8.71 -11.02 26.76
C VAL A 88 9.71 -12.19 26.79
N TYR A 89 10.34 -12.52 25.66
CA TYR A 89 11.34 -13.58 25.60
C TYR A 89 12.59 -13.25 26.44
N LYS A 90 13.05 -11.99 26.44
CA LYS A 90 14.17 -11.54 27.30
C LYS A 90 13.82 -11.51 28.79
N ILE A 91 12.60 -11.14 29.16
CA ILE A 91 12.15 -11.14 30.56
C ILE A 91 11.97 -12.58 31.07
N ALA A 92 11.46 -13.50 30.24
CA ALA A 92 11.36 -14.93 30.62
C ALA A 92 12.73 -15.59 30.83
N HIS A 93 13.77 -15.16 30.09
CA HIS A 93 15.15 -15.57 30.34
C HIS A 93 15.82 -14.86 31.54
N LEU A 94 15.23 -13.77 32.02
CA LEU A 94 15.51 -13.16 33.33
C LEU A 94 14.59 -13.74 34.41
N ASN A 95 14.29 -15.04 34.33
CA ASN A 95 13.86 -15.78 35.50
C ASN A 95 14.93 -15.60 36.59
N PRO A 96 14.54 -15.35 37.85
CA PRO A 96 15.47 -14.99 38.91
C PRO A 96 16.36 -16.19 39.24
N LEU A 97 17.47 -16.30 38.53
CA LEU A 97 18.64 -16.95 39.06
C LEU A 97 19.11 -16.08 40.23
N PHE A 98 19.02 -16.67 41.41
CA PHE A 98 19.61 -16.26 42.68
C PHE A 98 18.81 -15.25 43.52
N LEU A 99 18.04 -15.79 44.47
CA LEU A 99 18.23 -15.52 45.90
C LEU A 99 17.73 -16.78 46.64
N ASN A 100 18.64 -17.75 46.81
CA ASN A 100 18.57 -18.68 47.95
C ASN A 100 18.89 -17.91 49.22
#